data_AF-C2JWF7-F1
#
_entry.id   AF-C2JWF7-F1
#
_cell.length_a   1.000
_cell.length_b   1.000
_cell.length_c   1.000
_cell.angle_alpha   90.00
_cell.angle_beta   90.00
_cell.angle_gamma   90.00
#
_symmetry.space_group_name_H-M   'P 1'
#
loop_
_entity.id
_entity.type
_entity.pdbx_description
1 polymer ?
#
loop_
_entity_poly.entity_id
_entity_poly.type
_entity_poly.pdbx_seq_one_letter_code
_entity_poly.pdbx_strand_id
1 'polypeptide(L)' 'MIQALQRHGAVKGLLMGIARILRCNPFVKGGLDPVPAYFTLRRNPHPENDLDLSDIQNLNRKLGGHHG' A
#
# COMPACT_ATOMS: atom_id res chain seq x y z
N MET A 1 4.38 -5.02 4.30
CA MET A 1 4.13 -6.18 5.21
C MET A 1 4.17 -5.76 6.68
N ILE A 2 5.23 -5.08 7.14
CA ILE A 2 5.37 -4.60 8.54
C ILE A 2 4.20 -3.71 9.00
N GLN A 3 3.81 -2.70 8.21
CA GLN A 3 2.65 -1.84 8.51
C GLN A 3 1.34 -2.64 8.70
N ALA A 4 1.16 -3.76 7.99
CA ALA A 4 -0.05 -4.57 8.09
C ALA A 4 -0.10 -5.39 9.39
N LEU A 5 1.06 -5.88 9.87
CA LEU A 5 1.14 -6.56 11.17
C LEU A 5 0.87 -5.59 12.32
N GLN A 6 1.44 -4.38 12.28
CA GLN A 6 1.20 -3.37 13.32
C GLN A 6 -0.26 -2.92 13.38
N ARG A 7 -0.94 -2.83 12.23
CA ARG A 7 -2.28 -2.24 12.14
C ARG A 7 -3.43 -3.25 12.26
N HIS A 8 -3.23 -4.51 11.86
CA HIS A 8 -4.28 -5.54 11.86
C HIS A 8 -3.94 -6.79 12.68
N GLY A 9 -2.75 -6.85 13.28
CA GLY A 9 -2.23 -8.04 13.96
C GLY A 9 -1.63 -9.09 13.01
N ALA A 10 -0.94 -10.08 13.59
CA ALA A 10 -0.13 -11.05 12.84
C ALA A 10 -0.95 -11.86 11.81
N VAL A 11 -2.14 -12.33 12.16
CA VAL A 11 -2.97 -13.21 11.31
C VAL A 11 -3.50 -12.47 10.08
N LYS A 12 -4.13 -11.30 10.27
CA LYS A 12 -4.67 -10.48 9.18
C LYS A 12 -3.56 -9.87 8.33
N GLY A 13 -2.46 -9.44 8.95
CA GLY A 13 -1.28 -8.92 8.26
C GLY A 13 -0.61 -9.96 7.36
N LEU A 14 -0.53 -11.22 7.81
CA LEU A 14 -0.01 -12.32 7.00
C LEU A 14 -0.92 -12.63 5.81
N LEU A 15 -2.24 -12.67 6.02
CA LEU A 15 -3.20 -12.94 4.95
C LEU A 15 -3.16 -11.85 3.86
N MET A 16 -3.06 -10.58 4.25
CA MET A 16 -2.85 -9.45 3.33
C MET A 16 -1.55 -9.57 2.53
N GLY A 17 -0.45 -9.99 3.18
CA GLY A 17 0.84 -10.18 2.53
C GLY A 17 0.81 -11.32 1.51
N ILE A 18 0.20 -12.44 1.86
CA ILE A 18 0.05 -13.59 0.96
C ILE A 18 -0.83 -13.23 -0.24
N ALA A 19 -1.94 -12.51 -0.02
CA ALA A 19 -2.80 -12.04 -1.11
C ALA A 19 -2.09 -11.06 -2.07
N ARG A 20 -1.16 -10.24 -1.56
CA ARG A 20 -0.30 -9.39 -2.39
C ARG A 20 0.62 -10.22 -3.29
N ILE A 21 1.24 -11.28 -2.75
CA ILE A 21 2.12 -12.16 -3.54
C ILE A 21 1.30 -12.94 -4.59
N LEU A 22 0.15 -13.49 -4.21
CA LEU A 22 -0.75 -14.20 -5.13
C LEU A 22 -1.30 -13.30 -6.26
N ARG A 23 -1.38 -11.97 -6.05
CA ARG A 23 -1.82 -11.00 -7.06
C ARG A 23 -0.68 -10.39 -7.88
N CYS A 24 0.57 -10.61 -7.48
CA CYS A 24 1.75 -10.14 -8.22
C CYS A 24 2.00 -11.02 -9.45
N ASN A 25 1.22 -10.77 -10.49
CA ASN A 25 1.52 -11.27 -11.82
C ASN A 25 2.53 -10.31 -12.49
N PRO A 26 3.59 -10.81 -13.15
CA PRO A 26 4.63 -9.97 -13.78
C PRO A 26 4.09 -9.04 -14.90
N PHE A 27 2.85 -9.24 -15.32
CA PHE A 27 2.18 -8.45 -16.36
C PHE A 27 1.40 -7.23 -15.83
N VAL A 28 1.41 -6.96 -14.52
CA VAL A 28 0.69 -5.81 -13.96
C VAL A 28 1.67 -4.74 -13.47
N LYS A 29 1.56 -3.51 -14.00
CA LYS A 29 2.32 -2.35 -13.50
C LYS A 29 2.11 -2.23 -11.99
N GLY A 30 3.22 -2.35 -11.25
CA GLY A 30 3.24 -2.08 -9.82
C GLY A 30 2.82 -0.63 -9.53
N GLY A 31 2.14 -0.42 -8.41
CA GLY A 31 1.71 0.88 -7.92
C GLY A 31 1.88 0.96 -6.41
N LEU A 32 1.66 2.15 -5.84
CA LEU A 32 1.63 2.32 -4.40
C LEU A 32 0.44 1.51 -3.84
N ASP A 33 0.70 0.58 -2.92
CA ASP A 33 -0.33 -0.27 -2.31
C ASP A 33 -0.35 -0.01 -0.79
N PRO A 34 -0.90 1.14 -0.36
CA PRO A 34 -1.02 1.47 1.06
C PRO A 34 -1.84 0.39 1.75
N VAL A 35 -1.51 0.11 3.03
CA VAL A 35 -2.29 -0.84 3.82
C VAL A 35 -3.55 -0.13 4.31
N PRO A 36 -4.75 -0.52 3.85
CA PRO A 36 -5.98 0.15 4.26
C PRO A 36 -6.20 0.02 5.76
N ALA A 37 -6.90 0.97 6.37
CA ALA A 37 -7.17 0.97 7.82
C ALA A 37 -8.08 -0.19 8.28
N TYR A 38 -8.78 -0.81 7.34
CA TYR A 38 -9.62 -1.99 7.54
C TYR A 38 -9.15 -3.14 6.65
N PHE A 39 -9.43 -4.37 7.09
CA PHE A 39 -9.03 -5.56 6.36
C PHE A 39 -9.84 -5.69 5.05
N THR A 40 -9.20 -5.49 3.90
CA THR A 40 -9.76 -5.79 2.57
C THR A 40 -8.74 -6.42 1.64
N LEU A 41 -9.07 -7.60 1.11
CA LEU A 41 -8.17 -8.30 0.18
C LEU A 41 -8.34 -7.79 -1.25
N ARG A 42 -9.37 -6.98 -1.53
CA ARG A 42 -9.65 -6.44 -2.86
C ARG A 42 -8.66 -5.35 -3.23
N ARG A 43 -8.48 -5.13 -4.53
CA ARG A 43 -7.71 -3.98 -5.03
C ARG A 43 -8.54 -2.74 -4.72
N ASN A 44 -7.99 -1.81 -3.95
CA ASN A 44 -8.65 -0.54 -3.71
C ASN A 44 -8.40 0.36 -4.93
N PRO A 45 -9.43 0.81 -5.67
CA PRO A 45 -9.24 1.68 -6.83
C PRO A 45 -8.83 3.12 -6.45
N HIS A 46 -8.97 3.48 -5.17
CA HIS A 46 -8.79 4.84 -4.66
C HIS A 46 -7.80 4.85 -3.47
N PRO A 47 -6.51 4.51 -3.71
CA PRO A 47 -5.49 4.34 -2.67
C PRO A 47 -5.21 5.61 -1.87
N GLU A 48 -5.61 6.79 -2.36
CA GLU A 48 -5.40 8.07 -1.68
C GLU A 48 -6.16 8.20 -0.35
N ASN A 49 -7.22 7.40 -0.14
CA ASN A 49 -7.95 7.37 1.13
C ASN A 49 -7.20 6.61 2.23
N ASP A 50 -6.21 5.80 1.85
CA ASP A 50 -5.42 4.97 2.76
C ASP A 50 -3.99 5.52 2.96
N LEU A 51 -3.67 6.66 2.34
CA LEU A 51 -2.39 7.37 2.53
C LEU A 51 -2.40 8.11 3.87
N ASP A 52 -1.32 7.99 4.63
CA ASP A 52 -1.12 8.84 5.81
C ASP A 52 -0.34 10.13 5.48
N LEU A 53 -0.21 11.02 6.46
CA LEU A 53 0.49 12.29 6.31
C LEU A 53 1.97 12.11 5.90
N SER A 54 2.60 11.02 6.32
CA SER A 54 3.97 10.65 5.93
C SER A 54 4.02 10.16 4.47
N ASP A 55 3.01 9.43 3.98
CA ASP A 55 2.91 9.06 2.57
C ASP A 55 2.76 10.29 1.68
N ILE A 56 1.95 11.27 2.11
CA ILE A 56 1.79 12.57 1.42
C ILE A 56 3.11 13.35 1.39
N GLN A 57 3.87 13.38 2.48
CA GLN A 57 5.19 14.02 2.52
C GLN A 57 6.18 13.35 1.56
N ASN A 58 6.19 12.01 1.50
CA ASN A 58 7.04 11.25 0.60
C ASN A 58 6.65 11.47 -0.88
N LEU A 59 5.35 11.56 -1.17
CA LEU A 59 4.85 11.86 -2.51
C LEU A 59 5.24 13.26 -2.96
N ASN A 60 5.07 14.27 -2.10
CA ASN A 60 5.51 15.64 -2.37
C ASN A 60 7.02 15.73 -2.61
N ARG A 61 7.85 15.00 -1.85
CA ARG A 61 9.30 14.92 -2.09
C ARG A 61 9.62 14.33 -3.47
N LYS A 62 8.89 13.29 -3.89
CA LYS A 62 9.10 12.64 -5.18
C LYS A 62 8.67 13.50 -6.36
N LEU A 63 7.59 14.26 -6.21
CA LEU A 63 7.07 15.16 -7.25
C LEU A 63 7.84 16.50 -7.31
N GLY A 64 8.30 17.01 -6.17
CA GLY A 64 9.07 18.25 -6.07
C GLY A 64 10.52 18.16 -6.58
N GLY A 65 11.01 16.96 -6.93
CA GLY A 65 12.36 16.73 -7.46
C GLY A 65 12.49 16.88 -8.98
N HIS A 66 11.45 17.30 -9.69
CA HIS A 66 11.42 17.35 -11.16
C HIS A 66 11.26 18.79 -11.70
N HIS A 67 11.95 19.75 -11.10
CA HIS A 67 12.20 21.06 -11.71
C HIS A 67 13.71 21.18 -11.96
N GLY A 68 14.15 20.63 -13.09
CA GLY A 68 15.40 20.94 -13.76
C GLY A 68 15.08 21.60 -15.08
#